data_AF-A0A3B9ASV5-F1
#
_entry.id   AF-A0A3B9ASV5-F1
#
_cell.length_a   1.000
_cell.length_b   1.000
_cell.length_c   1.000
_cell.angle_alpha   90.00
_cell.angle_beta   90.00
_cell.angle_gamma   90.00
#
_symmetry.space_group_name_H-M   'P 1'
#
loop_
_entity.id
_entity.type
_entity.pdbx_description
1 polymer ?
#
loop_
_entity_poly.entity_id
_entity_poly.type
_entity_poly.pdbx_seq_one_letter_code
_entity_poly.pdbx_strand_id
1 'polypeptide(L)' 'MGNHGGFDNWITALSSSGSLLWQKTMGGSLDDFGYHLTKVDEHEMVVVGGTRSNNGDVSGNHGSSDYWIVKLS' A
#
# COMPACT_ATOMS: atom_id res chain seq x y z
N MET A 1 9.98 -3.06 -6.19
CA MET A 1 10.52 -2.04 -5.27
C MET A 1 10.86 -0.84 -6.10
N GLY A 2 10.24 0.29 -5.82
CA GLY A 2 10.49 1.51 -6.57
C GLY A 2 9.31 2.44 -6.48
N ASN A 3 9.57 3.68 -6.88
CA ASN A 3 8.54 4.67 -7.08
C ASN A 3 7.93 4.46 -8.47
N HIS A 4 6.61 4.32 -8.56
CA HIS A 4 5.93 4.10 -9.84
C HIS A 4 5.35 5.39 -10.44
N GLY A 5 5.55 6.55 -9.80
CA GLY A 5 5.16 7.86 -10.29
C GLY A 5 5.09 8.92 -9.19
N GLY A 6 3.90 9.13 -8.63
CA GLY A 6 3.68 10.03 -7.48
C GLY A 6 4.15 9.41 -6.17
N PHE A 7 3.50 9.70 -5.05
CA PHE A 7 3.74 8.93 -3.83
C PHE A 7 3.25 7.48 -3.97
N ASP A 8 3.94 6.52 -3.33
CA ASP A 8 3.50 5.13 -3.25
C ASP A 8 3.27 4.71 -1.80
N ASN A 9 2.38 3.72 -1.60
CA ASN A 9 2.17 3.12 -0.29
C ASN A 9 3.34 2.17 0.03
N TRP A 10 4.26 2.62 0.90
CA TRP A 10 5.40 1.84 1.35
C TRP A 10 5.15 1.21 2.72
N ILE A 11 5.05 -0.12 2.73
CA ILE A 11 4.77 -0.93 3.91
C ILE A 11 6.04 -1.69 4.28
N THR A 12 6.39 -1.64 5.57
CA THR A 12 7.57 -2.33 6.10
C THR A 12 7.19 -3.15 7.33
N ALA A 13 7.79 -4.34 7.45
CA ALA A 13 7.80 -5.10 8.68
C ALA A 13 9.21 -5.11 9.26
N LEU A 14 9.30 -4.81 10.54
CA LEU A 14 10.56 -4.74 11.28
C LEU A 14 10.58 -5.79 12.38
N SER A 15 11.77 -6.29 12.71
CA SER A 15 11.98 -7.06 13.93
C SER A 15 11.83 -6.18 15.16
N SER A 16 11.76 -6.78 16.34
CA SER A 16 11.79 -6.04 17.62
C SER A 16 13.05 -5.20 17.82
N SER A 17 14.14 -5.51 17.12
CA SER A 17 15.39 -4.73 17.11
C SER A 17 15.43 -3.65 16.02
N GLY A 18 14.35 -3.48 15.25
CA GLY A 18 14.27 -2.52 14.15
C GLY A 18 14.92 -2.98 12.84
N SER A 19 15.31 -4.26 12.74
CA SER A 19 15.87 -4.82 11.50
C SER A 19 14.75 -5.07 10.49
N LEU A 20 14.96 -4.69 9.24
CA LEU A 20 13.97 -4.92 8.18
C LEU A 20 13.77 -6.43 7.94
N LEU A 21 12.54 -6.90 8.12
CA LEU A 21 12.14 -8.27 7.80
C LEU A 21 11.69 -8.37 6.34
N TRP A 22 10.78 -7.48 5.93
CA TRP A 22 10.34 -7.34 4.55
C TRP A 22 9.78 -5.95 4.28
N GLN A 23 9.68 -5.60 3.00
CA GLN A 23 9.04 -4.37 2.54
C GLN A 23 8.28 -4.59 1.24
N LYS A 24 7.22 -3.81 1.05
CA LYS A 24 6.43 -3.78 -0.19
C LYS A 24 6.07 -2.33 -0.52
N THR A 25 6.21 -1.96 -1.79
CA THR A 25 5.72 -0.70 -2.35
C THR A 25 4.52 -1.04 -3.21
N MET A 26 3.39 -0.36 -3.00
CA MET A 26 2.16 -0.58 -3.78
C MET A 26 1.62 0.75 -4.29
N GLY A 27 1.23 0.78 -5.55
CA GLY A 27 0.69 1.98 -6.17
C GLY A 27 0.67 1.88 -7.70
N GLY A 28 0.52 3.05 -8.33
CA GLY A 28 0.53 3.21 -9.77
C GLY A 28 1.27 4.46 -10.19
N SER A 29 0.84 5.07 -11.31
CA SER A 29 1.55 6.20 -11.91
C SER A 29 1.33 7.56 -11.23
N LEU A 30 0.43 7.65 -10.25
CA LEU A 30 0.04 8.88 -9.56
C LEU A 30 0.26 8.71 -8.04
N ASP A 31 -0.38 9.56 -7.21
CA ASP A 31 -0.21 9.50 -5.76
C ASP A 31 -1.08 8.42 -5.12
N ASP A 32 -0.46 7.59 -4.30
CA ASP A 32 -1.04 6.48 -3.56
C ASP A 32 -0.58 6.53 -2.09
N PHE A 33 -1.54 6.46 -1.17
CA PHE A 33 -1.31 6.73 0.25
C PHE A 33 -1.80 5.59 1.12
N GLY A 34 -1.00 5.20 2.11
CA GLY A 34 -1.43 4.35 3.22
C GLY A 34 -1.78 5.19 4.44
N TYR A 35 -3.00 5.04 4.97
CA TYR A 35 -3.47 5.78 6.14
C TYR A 35 -3.49 4.94 7.41
N HIS A 36 -3.83 3.66 7.28
CA HIS A 36 -3.87 2.74 8.40
C HIS A 36 -3.61 1.30 7.94
N LEU A 37 -3.08 0.48 8.85
CA LEU A 37 -2.87 -0.95 8.65
C LEU A 37 -3.29 -1.69 9.91
N THR A 38 -3.99 -2.81 9.74
CA THR A 38 -4.35 -3.72 10.82
C THR A 38 -4.03 -5.16 10.45
N LYS A 39 -3.53 -5.95 11.41
CA LYS A 39 -3.42 -7.41 11.24
C LYS A 39 -4.81 -8.01 11.39
N VAL A 40 -5.15 -8.91 10.48
CA VAL A 40 -6.35 -9.77 10.58
C VAL A 40 -5.99 -11.04 11.34
N ASP A 41 -4.85 -11.65 11.00
CA ASP A 41 -4.24 -12.77 11.73
C ASP A 41 -2.71 -12.75 11.58
N GLU A 42 -2.03 -13.88 11.85
CA GLU A 42 -0.58 -13.96 11.75
C GLU A 42 0.00 -13.78 10.34
N HIS A 43 -0.78 -14.06 9.30
CA HIS A 43 -0.35 -14.03 7.90
C HIS A 43 -1.11 -12.98 7.08
N GLU A 44 -2.26 -12.52 7.55
CA GLU A 44 -3.11 -11.57 6.84
C GLU A 44 -3.11 -10.18 7.49
N MET A 45 -3.01 -9.14 6.67
CA MET A 45 -3.19 -7.75 7.08
C MET A 45 -3.99 -6.97 6.05
N VAL A 46 -4.71 -5.96 6.53
CA VAL A 46 -5.47 -5.02 5.70
C VAL A 46 -4.84 -3.65 5.82
N VAL A 47 -4.60 -3.03 4.67
CA VAL A 47 -4.13 -1.66 4.54
C VAL A 47 -5.25 -0.83 3.95
N VAL A 48 -5.56 0.30 4.57
CA VAL A 48 -6.53 1.26 4.06
C VAL A 48 -5.85 2.58 3.72
N GLY A 49 -6.31 3.20 2.64
CA GLY A 49 -5.60 4.29 2.01
C GLY A 49 -6.43 5.03 0.99
N GLY A 50 -5.76 5.89 0.23
CA GLY A 50 -6.33 6.59 -0.93
C GLY A 50 -5.45 6.39 -2.14
N THR A 51 -6.06 6.37 -3.32
CA THR A 51 -5.36 6.27 -4.61
C THR A 51 -5.84 7.36 -5.55
N ARG A 52 -4.91 7.97 -6.30
CA ARG A 52 -5.18 8.75 -7.51
C ARG A 52 -4.83 7.96 -8.78
N SER A 53 -4.21 6.80 -8.64
CA SER A 53 -3.79 5.93 -9.72
C SER A 53 -4.95 5.06 -10.23
N ASN A 54 -4.80 4.48 -11.43
CA ASN A 54 -5.73 3.48 -11.98
C ASN A 54 -4.97 2.41 -12.80
N ASN A 55 -3.73 2.14 -12.40
CA ASN A 55 -2.80 1.22 -13.03
C ASN A 55 -1.80 0.70 -11.98
N GLY A 56 -0.86 -0.15 -12.41
CA GLY A 56 0.09 -0.79 -11.50
C GLY A 56 -0.63 -1.81 -10.61
N ASP A 57 -0.51 -1.65 -9.30
CA ASP A 57 -1.24 -2.45 -8.31
C ASP A 57 -2.70 -1.99 -8.12
N VAL A 58 -3.00 -0.76 -8.54
CA VAL A 58 -4.34 -0.16 -8.41
C VAL A 58 -5.19 -0.51 -9.62
N SER A 59 -6.45 -0.87 -9.35
CA SER A 59 -7.49 -1.02 -10.37
C SER A 59 -8.81 -0.46 -9.86
N GLY A 60 -9.60 0.13 -10.75
CA GLY A 60 -10.96 0.56 -10.45
C GLY A 60 -11.05 1.90 -9.71
N ASN A 61 -10.13 2.83 -9.97
CA ASN A 61 -10.36 4.23 -9.58
C ASN A 61 -11.34 4.88 -10.57
N HIS A 62 -12.42 5.43 -10.04
CA HIS A 62 -13.57 5.97 -10.76
C HIS A 62 -13.66 7.50 -10.69
N GLY A 63 -12.61 8.17 -10.22
CA GLY A 63 -12.58 9.63 -10.09
C GLY A 63 -11.17 10.21 -10.09
N SER A 64 -11.02 11.37 -9.44
CA SER A 64 -9.70 11.96 -9.20
C SER A 64 -8.97 11.30 -8.03
N SER A 65 -9.70 10.73 -7.08
CA SER A 65 -9.19 9.95 -5.97
C SER A 65 -10.29 9.05 -5.41
N ASP A 66 -9.95 7.81 -5.10
CA ASP A 66 -10.83 6.86 -4.42
C ASP A 66 -10.16 6.29 -3.16
N TYR A 67 -10.96 5.74 -2.26
CA TYR A 67 -10.44 4.90 -1.18
C TYR A 67 -9.90 3.59 -1.75
N TRP A 68 -8.75 3.18 -1.25
CA TRP A 68 -8.10 1.94 -1.67
C TRP A 68 -7.85 1.05 -0.46
N ILE A 69 -8.33 -0.19 -0.54
CA ILE A 69 -8.26 -1.18 0.53
C ILE A 69 -7.55 -2.41 -0.04
N VAL A 70 -6.43 -2.78 0.58
CA VAL A 70 -5.59 -3.89 0.11
C VAL A 70 -5.45 -4.92 1.21
N LYS A 71 -5.72 -6.18 0.88
CA LYS A 71 -5.34 -7.31 1.72
C LYS A 71 -3.97 -7.81 1.30
N LEU A 72 -3.08 -7.99 2.27
CA LEU A 72 -1.79 -8.66 2.10
C LEU A 72 -1.85 -10.02 2.82
N SER A 73 -1.43 -11.05 2.11
CA SER A 73 -1.37 -12.46 2.54
C SER A 73 -0.01 -13.05 2.20
#